data_AF-A0A811ULG0-F1
#
_entry.id   AF-A0A811ULG0-F1
#
_cell.length_a   1.000
_cell.length_b   1.000
_cell.length_c   1.000
_cell.angle_alpha   90.00
_cell.angle_beta   90.00
_cell.angle_gamma   90.00
#
_symmetry.space_group_name_H-M   'P 1'
#
loop_
_entity.id
_entity.type
_entity.pdbx_description
1 polymer ?
#
loop_
_entity_poly.entity_id
_entity_poly.type
_entity_poly.pdbx_seq_one_letter_code
_entity_poly.pdbx_strand_id
1 'polypeptide(L)'
;MGTFNATLAPLFKQLTELDLNGTPLNCDCELVWIKELALETSGRCYNPSRLRGESLTNVEKSDFSCPHWPHWVGGLFIFGLILLCAAGIYAVVMCLRPNRGGVTLRRKVGSGSPYARVTIEPNRQENYY
;
A
#
# COMPACT_ATOMS: atom_id res chain seq x y z
N MET A 1 12.95 -8.16 29.11
CA MET A 1 13.59 -7.26 28.12
C MET A 1 13.62 -5.88 28.73
N GLY A 2 14.80 -5.38 29.11
CA GLY A 2 14.92 -4.09 29.79
C GLY A 2 15.99 -4.13 30.88
N THR A 3 17.25 -4.16 30.49
CA THR A 3 18.39 -4.14 31.44
C THR A 3 19.35 -2.99 31.18
N PHE A 4 19.33 -2.40 29.97
CA PHE A 4 20.29 -1.35 29.59
C PHE A 4 19.94 0.02 30.19
N ASN A 5 18.65 0.42 30.20
CA ASN A 5 18.24 1.73 30.73
C ASN A 5 18.41 1.82 32.26
N ALA A 6 18.05 0.76 33.00
CA ALA A 6 18.14 0.76 34.46
C ALA A 6 19.58 0.72 35.00
N THR A 7 20.51 0.06 34.30
CA THR A 7 21.91 -0.07 34.77
C THR A 7 22.77 1.15 34.44
N LEU A 8 22.50 1.84 33.33
CA LEU A 8 23.26 3.02 32.90
C LEU A 8 22.67 4.35 33.38
N ALA A 9 21.40 4.40 33.78
CA ALA A 9 20.77 5.58 34.37
C ALA A 9 21.60 6.30 35.47
N PRO A 10 22.20 5.60 36.46
CA PRO A 10 23.01 6.28 37.48
C PRO A 10 24.31 6.87 36.91
N LEU A 11 24.88 6.27 35.87
CA LEU A 11 26.10 6.77 35.21
C LEU A 11 25.79 8.05 34.44
N PHE A 12 24.69 8.09 33.69
CA PHE A 12 24.28 9.29 32.99
C PHE A 12 23.90 10.46 33.92
N LYS A 13 23.44 10.18 35.15
CA LYS A 13 23.23 11.23 36.18
C LYS A 13 24.53 11.85 36.71
N GLN A 14 25.67 11.19 36.54
CA GLN A 14 26.97 11.72 36.94
C GLN A 14 27.69 12.45 35.80
N LEU A 15 27.21 12.32 34.55
CA LEU A 15 27.74 13.08 33.42
C LEU A 15 27.28 14.53 33.48
N THR A 16 28.22 15.46 33.31
CA THR A 16 27.96 16.90 33.22
C THR A 16 27.72 17.35 31.78
N GLU A 17 28.48 16.80 30.84
CA GLU A 17 28.48 17.19 29.43
C GLU A 17 28.48 15.95 28.52
N LEU A 18 27.72 16.02 27.44
CA LEU A 18 27.61 14.99 26.41
C LEU A 18 27.75 15.62 25.03
N ASP A 19 28.91 15.43 24.41
CA ASP A 19 29.18 15.91 23.05
C ASP A 19 28.87 14.85 22.00
N LEU A 20 27.89 15.16 21.15
CA LEU A 20 27.38 14.36 20.04
C LEU A 20 27.58 15.07 18.69
N ASN A 21 28.42 16.12 18.64
CA ASN A 21 28.74 16.78 17.39
C ASN A 21 29.34 15.82 16.36
N GLY A 22 28.93 15.98 15.10
CA GLY A 22 29.37 15.11 13.99
C GLY A 22 28.63 13.76 13.92
N THR A 23 27.74 13.46 14.87
CA THR A 23 26.88 12.26 14.79
C THR A 23 25.54 12.60 14.11
N PRO A 24 25.03 11.76 13.18
CA PRO A 24 23.75 11.98 12.54
C PRO A 24 22.61 11.60 13.48
N LEU A 25 22.20 12.53 14.35
CA LEU A 25 21.19 12.30 15.37
C LEU A 25 19.77 12.28 14.77
N ASN A 26 18.98 11.28 15.14
CA ASN A 26 17.55 11.23 14.88
C ASN A 26 16.80 11.79 16.10
N CYS A 27 16.38 13.04 16.01
CA CYS A 27 15.62 13.76 17.03
C CYS A 27 14.13 13.42 16.97
N ASP A 28 13.83 12.13 17.09
CA ASP A 28 12.49 11.57 17.15
C ASP A 28 12.10 11.25 18.60
N CYS A 29 10.87 10.81 18.83
CA CYS A 29 10.38 10.46 20.16
C CYS A 29 11.23 9.41 20.92
N GLU A 30 11.98 8.56 20.22
CA GLU A 30 12.93 7.62 20.84
C GLU A 30 14.13 8.30 21.50
N LEU A 31 14.46 9.52 21.08
CA LEU A 31 15.56 10.32 21.64
C LEU A 31 15.07 11.32 22.70
N VAL A 32 13.78 11.30 23.03
CA VAL A 32 13.18 12.26 23.97
C VAL A 32 13.74 12.14 25.38
N TRP A 33 14.26 10.97 25.75
CA TRP A 33 14.87 10.71 27.05
C TRP A 33 16.06 11.62 27.32
N ILE A 34 16.81 12.06 26.29
CA ILE A 34 17.94 12.98 26.45
C ILE A 34 17.51 14.29 27.13
N LYS A 35 16.28 14.75 26.90
CA LYS A 35 15.73 15.95 27.55
C LYS A 35 15.36 15.75 29.01
N GLU A 36 15.26 14.52 29.48
CA GLU A 36 15.00 14.20 30.88
C GLU A 36 16.29 14.17 31.71
N LEU A 37 17.46 14.16 31.07
CA LEU A 37 18.73 14.31 31.76
C LEU A 37 19.13 15.78 31.78
N ALA A 38 19.40 16.29 32.98
CA ALA A 38 19.90 17.64 33.19
C ALA A 38 21.41 17.73 32.89
N LEU A 39 21.80 17.39 31.66
CA LEU A 39 23.18 17.42 31.19
C LEU A 39 23.31 18.38 29.99
N GLU A 40 24.46 19.03 29.85
CA GLU A 40 24.73 19.85 28.67
C GLU A 40 24.93 18.94 27.46
N THR A 41 24.02 19.03 26.48
CA THR A 41 24.11 18.28 25.22
C THR A 41 24.55 19.19 24.09
N SER A 42 25.66 18.84 23.44
CA SER A 42 26.08 19.44 22.18
C SER A 42 25.88 18.46 21.04
N GLY A 43 25.32 18.91 19.92
CA GLY A 43 25.00 18.06 18.79
C GLY A 43 23.96 18.70 17.88
N ARG A 44 23.85 18.22 16.65
CA ARG A 44 22.86 18.69 15.67
C ARG A 44 21.94 17.58 15.22
N CYS A 45 20.65 17.88 15.17
CA CYS A 45 19.65 16.98 14.63
C CYS A 45 19.86 16.83 13.12
N TYR A 46 19.92 15.59 12.64
CA TYR A 46 19.96 15.28 11.21
C TYR A 46 18.57 14.98 10.66
N ASN A 47 17.76 14.28 11.47
CA ASN A 47 16.36 14.00 11.23
C ASN A 47 15.55 14.31 12.50
N PRO A 48 14.23 14.53 12.41
CA PRO A 48 13.41 14.58 11.20
C PRO A 48 13.66 15.86 10.38
N SER A 49 13.21 15.92 9.11
CA SER A 49 13.45 17.05 8.21
C SER A 49 13.08 18.43 8.79
N ARG A 50 12.16 18.46 9.76
CA ARG A 50 11.70 19.66 10.48
C ARG A 50 12.76 20.24 11.41
N LEU A 51 13.59 19.38 12.01
CA LEU A 51 14.63 19.72 12.98
C LEU A 51 16.04 19.61 12.40
N ARG A 52 16.16 19.40 11.09
CA ARG A 52 17.46 19.19 10.44
C ARG A 52 18.35 20.44 10.57
N GLY A 53 19.47 20.30 11.25
CA GLY A 53 20.45 21.36 11.49
C GLY A 53 20.25 22.14 12.80
N GLU A 54 19.12 21.93 13.50
CA GLU A 54 18.88 22.48 14.84
C GLU A 54 19.87 21.88 15.84
N SER A 55 20.31 22.69 16.82
CA SER A 55 21.12 22.19 17.93
C SER A 55 20.24 21.45 18.92
N LEU A 56 20.70 20.29 19.39
CA LEU A 56 19.99 19.51 20.41
C LEU A 56 19.65 20.36 21.64
N THR A 57 20.47 21.33 22.00
CA THR A 57 20.28 22.23 23.13
C THR A 57 19.06 23.16 22.95
N ASN A 58 18.77 23.60 21.72
CA ASN A 58 17.68 24.54 21.43
C ASN A 58 16.33 23.85 21.19
N VAL A 59 16.33 22.58 20.78
CA VAL A 59 15.09 21.82 20.51
C VAL A 59 14.32 21.54 21.81
N GLU A 60 13.00 21.73 21.83
CA GLU A 60 12.18 21.48 23.02
C GLU A 60 11.65 20.03 23.03
N LYS A 61 11.25 19.50 24.20
CA LYS A 61 10.63 18.17 24.33
C LYS A 61 9.40 17.98 23.42
N SER A 62 8.66 19.07 23.18
CA SER A 62 7.47 19.13 22.31
C SER A 62 7.78 18.90 20.83
N ASP A 63 8.99 19.20 20.38
CA ASP A 63 9.40 19.07 18.99
C ASP A 63 9.70 17.62 18.60
N PHE A 64 10.02 16.76 19.58
CA PHE A 64 10.23 15.33 19.37
C PHE A 64 8.89 14.64 19.11
N SER A 65 8.56 14.46 17.83
CA SER A 65 7.35 13.76 17.40
C SER A 65 7.68 12.43 16.73
N CYS A 66 6.99 11.35 17.10
CA CYS A 66 7.04 10.12 16.30
C CYS A 66 6.26 10.32 14.99
N PRO A 67 6.67 9.70 13.87
CA PRO A 67 5.76 9.49 12.77
C PRO A 67 4.59 8.60 13.24
N HIS A 68 3.45 9.24 13.52
CA HIS A 68 2.25 8.58 14.07
C HIS A 68 1.65 7.55 13.10
N TRP A 69 1.99 7.64 11.81
CA TRP A 69 1.38 6.81 10.79
C TRP A 69 2.41 6.13 9.89
N PRO A 70 2.36 4.80 9.78
CA PRO A 70 3.19 4.10 8.82
C PRO A 70 2.76 4.48 7.41
N HIS A 71 3.70 4.93 6.60
CA HIS A 71 3.49 5.29 5.19
C HIS A 71 2.85 4.17 4.36
N TRP A 72 3.05 2.89 4.74
CA TRP A 72 2.44 1.74 4.07
C TRP A 72 0.92 1.68 4.24
N VAL A 73 0.37 2.26 5.31
CA VAL A 73 -1.07 2.25 5.55
C VAL A 73 -1.78 3.12 4.49
N GLY A 74 -1.14 4.22 4.05
CA GLY A 74 -1.67 5.07 2.97
C GLY A 74 -1.78 4.30 1.66
N GLY A 75 -0.81 3.43 1.39
CA GLY A 75 -0.87 2.49 0.28
C GLY A 75 -2.11 1.60 0.34
N LEU A 76 -2.39 0.97 1.49
CA LEU A 76 -3.55 0.09 1.65
C LEU A 76 -4.89 0.79 1.42
N PHE A 77 -5.05 2.04 1.88
CA PHE A 77 -6.25 2.82 1.61
C PHE A 77 -6.42 3.09 0.11
N ILE A 78 -5.34 3.48 -0.58
CA ILE A 78 -5.36 3.73 -2.03
C ILE A 78 -5.68 2.45 -2.80
N PHE A 79 -5.03 1.32 -2.45
CA PHE A 79 -5.31 0.02 -3.06
C PHE A 79 -6.77 -0.41 -2.83
N GLY A 80 -7.30 -0.23 -1.62
CA GLY A 80 -8.70 -0.50 -1.31
C GLY A 80 -9.67 0.32 -2.16
N LEU A 81 -9.41 1.62 -2.32
CA LEU A 81 -10.21 2.50 -3.17
C LEU A 81 -10.16 2.07 -4.65
N ILE A 82 -8.97 1.72 -5.15
CA ILE A 82 -8.79 1.25 -6.53
C ILE A 82 -9.59 -0.05 -6.76
N LEU A 83 -9.50 -1.02 -5.85
CA LEU A 83 -10.24 -2.29 -5.97
C LEU A 83 -11.76 -2.06 -5.93
N LEU A 84 -12.24 -1.16 -5.07
CA LEU A 84 -13.65 -0.80 -4.98
C LEU A 84 -14.14 -0.14 -6.27
N CYS A 85 -13.39 0.83 -6.79
CA CYS A 85 -13.70 1.48 -8.07
C CYS A 85 -13.68 0.47 -9.23
N ALA A 86 -12.68 -0.41 -9.30
CA ALA A 86 -12.57 -1.42 -10.34
C ALA A 86 -13.74 -2.40 -10.30
N ALA A 87 -14.14 -2.88 -9.12
CA ALA A 87 -15.30 -3.73 -8.94
C ALA A 87 -16.60 -3.03 -9.35
N GLY A 88 -16.76 -1.75 -8.97
CA GLY A 88 -17.91 -0.92 -9.38
C GLY A 88 -17.99 -0.75 -10.90
N ILE A 89 -16.88 -0.38 -11.54
CA ILE A 89 -16.79 -0.25 -13.00
C ILE A 89 -17.09 -1.60 -13.67
N TYR A 90 -16.52 -2.70 -13.17
CA TYR A 90 -16.76 -4.03 -13.69
C TYR A 90 -18.24 -4.43 -13.61
N ALA A 91 -18.89 -4.17 -12.46
CA ALA A 91 -20.32 -4.43 -12.28
C ALA A 91 -21.17 -3.58 -13.22
N VAL A 92 -20.86 -2.29 -13.37
CA VAL A 92 -21.53 -1.41 -14.33
C VAL A 92 -21.35 -1.93 -15.75
N VAL A 93 -20.13 -2.33 -16.15
CA VAL A 93 -19.88 -2.93 -17.47
C VAL A 93 -20.64 -4.24 -17.65
N MET A 94 -20.73 -5.09 -16.63
CA MET A 94 -21.51 -6.32 -16.70
C MET A 94 -23.02 -6.07 -16.79
N CYS A 95 -23.54 -5.06 -16.08
CA CYS A 95 -24.94 -4.65 -16.16
C CYS A 95 -25.27 -3.98 -17.51
N LEU A 96 -24.36 -3.16 -18.02
CA LEU A 96 -24.50 -2.46 -19.31
C LEU A 96 -24.20 -3.37 -20.49
N ARG A 97 -23.49 -4.49 -20.31
CA ARG A 97 -23.40 -5.54 -21.32
C ARG A 97 -24.77 -6.21 -21.37
N PRO A 98 -25.58 -5.99 -22.44
CA PRO A 98 -26.84 -6.67 -22.57
C PRO A 98 -26.50 -8.16 -22.55
N ASN A 99 -27.12 -8.85 -21.60
CA ASN A 99 -26.99 -10.29 -21.41
C ASN A 99 -26.88 -10.93 -22.80
N ARG A 100 -25.72 -11.51 -23.12
CA ARG A 100 -25.61 -12.48 -24.22
C ARG A 100 -26.38 -13.72 -23.77
N GLY A 101 -27.66 -13.57 -23.43
CA GLY A 101 -28.62 -14.65 -23.45
C GLY A 101 -28.43 -15.21 -24.85
N GLY A 102 -27.75 -16.35 -24.90
CA GLY A 102 -27.35 -16.98 -26.15
C GLY A 102 -28.56 -16.94 -27.05
N VAL A 103 -28.37 -16.50 -28.28
CA VAL A 103 -29.44 -16.43 -29.27
C VAL A 103 -30.01 -17.84 -29.35
N THR A 104 -31.08 -18.10 -28.59
CA THR A 104 -31.72 -19.40 -28.58
C THR A 104 -32.45 -19.41 -29.90
N LEU A 105 -31.88 -20.10 -30.90
CA LEU A 105 -32.53 -20.31 -32.18
C LEU A 105 -33.82 -21.11 -31.91
N ARG A 106 -34.91 -20.40 -31.62
CA ARG A 106 -36.20 -21.00 -31.26
C ARG A 106 -36.97 -21.50 -32.47
N ARG A 107 -36.49 -21.23 -33.69
CA ARG A 107 -37.17 -21.62 -34.92
C ARG A 107 -36.53 -22.89 -35.48
N LYS A 108 -37.16 -24.04 -35.21
CA LYS A 108 -36.98 -25.25 -36.02
C LYS A 108 -37.33 -24.85 -37.46
N VAL A 109 -36.34 -24.86 -38.34
CA VAL A 109 -36.50 -24.55 -39.75
C VAL A 109 -37.40 -25.66 -40.33
N GLY A 110 -38.62 -25.30 -40.75
CA GLY A 110 -39.59 -26.26 -41.27
C GLY A 110 -39.14 -26.85 -42.62
N SER A 111 -39.63 -28.05 -42.95
CA SER A 111 -39.25 -28.81 -44.16
C SER A 111 -39.45 -28.03 -45.49
N GLY A 112 -40.29 -26.99 -45.49
CA GLY A 112 -40.55 -26.14 -46.66
C GLY A 112 -39.81 -24.79 -46.68
N SER A 113 -38.86 -24.54 -45.77
CA SER A 113 -38.14 -23.26 -45.76
C SER A 113 -37.02 -23.24 -46.82
N PRO A 114 -36.72 -22.08 -47.43
CA PRO A 114 -35.60 -21.93 -48.38
C PRO A 114 -34.22 -22.26 -47.78
N TYR A 115 -34.12 -22.25 -46.44
CA TYR A 115 -32.90 -22.53 -45.69
C TYR A 115 -32.89 -23.96 -45.10
N ALA A 116 -33.85 -24.81 -45.48
CA ALA A 116 -33.83 -26.21 -45.08
C ALA A 116 -32.61 -26.91 -45.71
N ARG A 117 -31.87 -27.67 -44.90
CA ARG A 117 -30.68 -28.39 -45.38
C ARG A 117 -31.13 -29.45 -46.39
N VAL A 118 -30.77 -29.27 -47.66
CA VAL A 118 -31.00 -30.27 -48.70
C VAL A 118 -29.95 -31.36 -48.55
N THR A 119 -30.37 -32.59 -48.28
CA THR A 119 -29.49 -33.77 -48.36
C THR A 119 -29.28 -34.07 -49.84
N ILE A 120 -28.04 -33.98 -50.29
CA ILE A 120 -27.67 -34.32 -51.67
C ILE A 120 -27.63 -35.85 -51.74
N GLU A 121 -28.53 -36.45 -52.53
CA GLU A 121 -28.50 -37.87 -52.83
C GLU A 121 -27.23 -38.15 -53.67
N PRO A 122 -26.35 -39.08 -53.27
CA PRO A 122 -25.13 -39.36 -54.02
C PRO A 122 -25.48 -39.92 -55.40
N ASN A 123 -24.78 -39.44 -56.43
CA ASN A 123 -25.08 -39.77 -57.81
C ASN A 123 -24.65 -41.21 -58.11
N ARG A 124 -25.48 -41.98 -58.84
CA ARG A 124 -25.28 -43.43 -59.07
C ARG A 124 -23.94 -43.76 -59.73
N GLN A 125 -23.33 -42.79 -60.42
CA GLN A 125 -22.02 -42.95 -61.07
C GLN A 125 -20.86 -43.05 -60.09
N GLU A 126 -21.01 -42.57 -58.85
CA GLU A 126 -19.96 -42.68 -57.81
C GLU A 126 -19.77 -44.11 -57.30
N ASN A 127 -20.70 -45.03 -57.57
CA ASN A 127 -20.62 -46.44 -57.13
C ASN A 127 -19.96 -47.38 -58.15
N TYR A 128 -19.45 -46.86 -59.28
CA TYR A 128 -18.89 -47.68 -60.36
C TYR A 128 -17.37 -47.54 -60.53
N TYR A 129 -16.66 -47.02 -59.53
CA TYR A 129 -15.19 -47.05 -59.46
C TYR A 129 -14.71 -47.72 -58.18
#